data_AF-A0A2A2XDF1-F1
#
_entry.id   AF-A0A2A2XDF1-F1
#
_cell.length_a   1.000
_cell.length_b   1.000
_cell.length_c   1.000
_cell.angle_alpha   90.00
_cell.angle_beta   90.00
_cell.angle_gamma   90.00
#
_symmetry.space_group_name_H-M   'P 1'
#
loop_
_entity.id
_entity.type
_entity.pdbx_description
1 polymer ?
#
loop_
_entity_poly.entity_id
_entity_poly.type
_entity_poly.pdbx_seq_one_letter_code
_entity_poly.pdbx_strand_id
1 'polypeptide(L)'
;MANDFEKLLQDFSKSLNKLVPNMEQKKKITQAGAKVLEENLRKNTPVSKLNHKKEKHLKEYVMSQDTNVDGQEDGSSTVGFGKKAYIARFLNDGTVKMPATHFVDNTVNESKTEVLLANKAEYDKIMRGGK
;
A
#
# COMPACT_ATOMS: atom_id res chain seq x y z
N MET A 1 -15.20 -41.72 17.97
CA MET A 1 -13.75 -41.71 17.66
C MET A 1 -13.45 -41.12 16.29
N ALA A 2 -13.81 -41.73 15.14
CA ALA A 2 -13.55 -41.11 13.82
C ALA A 2 -14.32 -39.77 13.62
N ASN A 3 -15.59 -39.73 14.05
CA ASN A 3 -16.45 -38.54 13.92
C ASN A 3 -16.04 -37.37 14.83
N ASP A 4 -15.42 -37.64 15.99
CA ASP A 4 -15.04 -36.57 16.94
C ASP A 4 -13.79 -35.82 16.46
N PHE A 5 -12.83 -36.55 15.88
CA PHE A 5 -11.66 -35.95 15.27
C PHE A 5 -12.00 -35.14 14.02
N GLU A 6 -12.89 -35.67 13.17
CA GLU A 6 -13.35 -34.96 11.98
C GLU A 6 -14.09 -33.66 12.33
N LYS A 7 -14.94 -33.68 13.36
CA LYS A 7 -15.62 -32.49 13.88
C LYS A 7 -14.62 -31.45 14.41
N LEU A 8 -13.58 -31.89 15.13
CA LEU A 8 -12.53 -31.00 15.65
C LEU A 8 -11.73 -30.34 14.51
N LEU A 9 -11.39 -31.09 13.46
CA LEU A 9 -10.73 -30.55 12.27
C LEU A 9 -11.62 -29.54 11.52
N GLN A 10 -12.92 -29.81 11.41
CA GLN A 10 -13.86 -28.87 10.79
C GLN A 10 -14.02 -27.59 11.61
N ASP A 11 -14.12 -27.68 12.93
CA ASP A 11 -14.26 -26.50 13.80
C ASP A 11 -12.97 -25.67 13.80
N PHE A 12 -11.81 -26.34 13.81
CA PHE A 12 -10.51 -25.68 13.60
C PHE A 12 -10.44 -24.96 12.24
N SER A 13 -10.80 -25.64 11.16
CA SER A 13 -10.86 -25.05 9.81
C SER A 13 -11.78 -23.83 9.75
N LYS A 14 -12.99 -23.92 10.35
CA LYS A 14 -13.92 -22.78 10.44
C LYS A 14 -13.33 -21.62 11.23
N SER A 15 -12.64 -21.88 12.34
CA SER A 15 -11.98 -20.83 13.11
C SER A 15 -10.86 -20.14 12.33
N LEU A 16 -10.05 -20.89 11.57
CA LEU A 16 -8.99 -20.35 10.72
C LEU A 16 -9.58 -19.52 9.57
N ASN A 17 -10.66 -19.99 8.95
CA ASN A 17 -11.33 -19.25 7.87
C ASN A 17 -11.94 -17.93 8.35
N LYS A 18 -12.28 -17.80 9.65
CA LYS A 18 -12.69 -16.52 10.25
C LYS A 18 -11.53 -15.56 10.52
N LEU A 19 -10.29 -16.05 10.54
CA LEU A 19 -9.07 -15.26 10.78
C LEU A 19 -8.40 -14.81 9.48
N VAL A 20 -8.63 -15.52 8.38
CA VAL A 20 -8.10 -15.16 7.06
C VAL A 20 -9.08 -14.23 6.36
N PRO A 21 -8.71 -12.97 6.05
CA PRO A 21 -9.59 -12.07 5.33
C PRO A 21 -9.85 -12.59 3.91
N ASN A 22 -11.08 -12.46 3.45
CA ASN A 22 -11.43 -12.71 2.05
C ASN A 22 -10.84 -11.61 1.14
N MET A 23 -10.97 -11.75 -0.19
CA MET A 23 -10.35 -10.83 -1.14
C MET A 23 -10.79 -9.36 -0.97
N GLU A 24 -12.08 -9.11 -0.77
CA GLU A 24 -12.59 -7.74 -0.54
C GLU A 24 -12.07 -7.15 0.78
N GLN A 25 -11.98 -7.96 1.82
CA GLN A 25 -11.43 -7.54 3.11
C GLN A 25 -9.94 -7.24 3.01
N LYS A 26 -9.17 -8.08 2.30
CA LYS A 26 -7.76 -7.81 2.01
C LYS A 26 -7.58 -6.48 1.28
N LYS A 27 -8.38 -6.24 0.24
CA LYS A 27 -8.38 -4.99 -0.52
C LYS A 27 -8.61 -3.76 0.38
N LYS A 28 -9.60 -3.81 1.28
CA LYS A 28 -9.84 -2.72 2.25
C LYS A 28 -8.65 -2.49 3.19
N ILE A 29 -8.07 -3.58 3.70
CA ILE A 29 -6.91 -3.54 4.58
C ILE A 29 -5.71 -2.90 3.87
N THR A 30 -5.34 -3.39 2.69
CA THR A 30 -4.19 -2.88 1.94
C THR A 30 -4.40 -1.46 1.44
N GLN A 31 -5.63 -1.09 1.09
CA GLN A 31 -5.98 0.27 0.69
C GLN A 31 -5.76 1.27 1.84
N ALA A 32 -6.02 0.87 3.10
CA ALA A 32 -5.75 1.73 4.25
C ALA A 32 -4.26 2.06 4.38
N GLY A 33 -3.39 1.06 4.27
CA GLY A 33 -1.93 1.29 4.24
C GLY A 33 -1.46 2.05 3.01
N ALA A 34 -2.05 1.78 1.84
CA ALA A 34 -1.71 2.47 0.60
C ALA A 34 -1.99 3.98 0.68
N LYS A 35 -3.08 4.40 1.33
CA LYS A 35 -3.40 5.82 1.55
C LYS A 35 -2.34 6.51 2.41
N VAL A 36 -1.89 5.87 3.49
CA VAL A 36 -0.82 6.42 4.36
C VAL A 36 0.48 6.59 3.57
N LEU A 37 0.87 5.58 2.78
CA LEU A 37 2.06 5.67 1.95
C LEU A 37 1.92 6.73 0.85
N GLU A 38 0.74 6.87 0.26
CA GLU A 38 0.44 7.92 -0.73
C GLU A 38 0.66 9.32 -0.14
N GLU A 39 0.13 9.57 1.05
CA GLU A 39 0.28 10.86 1.74
C GLU A 39 1.75 11.14 2.07
N ASN A 40 2.49 10.15 2.58
CA ASN A 40 3.90 10.32 2.92
C ASN A 40 4.76 10.55 1.68
N LEU A 41 4.51 9.81 0.58
CA LEU A 41 5.16 10.08 -0.70
C LEU A 41 4.84 11.47 -1.23
N ARG A 42 3.58 11.91 -1.15
CA ARG A 42 3.18 13.26 -1.59
C ARG A 42 3.88 14.37 -0.79
N LYS A 43 4.14 14.15 0.51
CA LYS A 43 4.88 15.09 1.39
C LYS A 43 6.37 15.12 1.05
N ASN A 44 6.98 13.95 0.86
CA ASN A 44 8.43 13.82 0.69
C ASN A 44 8.89 13.94 -0.78
N THR A 45 7.97 13.99 -1.74
CA THR A 45 8.31 14.18 -3.15
C THR A 45 8.93 15.58 -3.35
N PRO A 46 10.16 15.67 -3.89
CA PRO A 46 10.82 16.95 -4.13
C PRO A 46 10.00 17.87 -5.04
N VAL A 47 9.94 19.14 -4.69
CA VAL A 47 9.25 20.18 -5.45
C VAL A 47 10.26 21.24 -5.90
N SER A 48 10.25 21.55 -7.20
CA SER A 48 11.07 22.62 -7.74
C SER A 48 10.56 23.98 -7.26
N LYS A 49 11.49 24.90 -6.95
CA LYS A 49 11.17 26.31 -6.68
C LYS A 49 10.71 27.05 -7.94
N LEU A 50 10.98 26.50 -9.12
CA LEU A 50 10.53 27.05 -10.40
C LEU A 50 9.06 26.71 -10.60
N ASN A 51 8.21 27.73 -10.51
CA ASN A 51 6.77 27.57 -10.69
C ASN A 51 6.39 27.81 -12.15
N HIS A 52 6.31 26.73 -12.93
CA HIS A 52 5.77 26.77 -14.29
C HIS A 52 4.24 26.66 -14.22
N LYS A 53 3.53 27.79 -14.41
CA LYS A 53 2.05 27.88 -14.29
C LYS A 53 1.24 26.83 -15.07
N LYS A 54 1.84 26.15 -16.05
CA LYS A 54 1.17 25.15 -16.91
C LYS A 54 1.41 23.70 -16.49
N GLU A 55 2.35 23.42 -15.60
CA GLU A 55 2.73 22.05 -15.24
C GLU A 55 2.51 21.76 -13.76
N LYS A 56 1.90 20.62 -13.46
CA LYS A 56 1.74 20.14 -12.09
C LYS A 56 3.06 19.54 -11.59
N HIS A 57 3.36 19.77 -10.31
CA HIS A 57 4.51 19.14 -9.67
C HIS A 57 4.36 17.62 -9.56
N LEU A 58 5.48 16.89 -9.47
CA LEU A 58 5.49 15.43 -9.39
C LEU A 58 4.64 14.89 -8.24
N LYS A 59 4.61 15.59 -7.09
CA LYS A 59 3.77 15.25 -5.93
C LYS A 59 2.29 15.12 -6.28
N GLU A 60 1.81 15.85 -7.28
CA GLU A 60 0.40 15.82 -7.71
C GLU A 60 0.06 14.56 -8.50
N TYR A 61 1.06 13.82 -8.97
CA TYR A 61 0.90 12.55 -9.66
C TYR A 61 1.01 11.34 -8.74
N VAL A 62 1.31 11.55 -7.45
CA VAL A 62 1.27 10.48 -6.46
C VAL A 62 -0.16 9.99 -6.33
N MET A 63 -0.37 8.69 -6.42
CA MET A 63 -1.68 8.05 -6.35
C MET A 63 -1.57 6.62 -5.85
N SER A 64 -2.62 6.16 -5.18
CA SER A 64 -2.86 4.76 -4.86
C SER A 64 -3.90 4.14 -5.82
N GLN A 65 -3.81 2.82 -6.01
CA GLN A 65 -4.74 2.01 -6.78
C GLN A 65 -5.02 0.72 -6.02
N ASP A 66 -6.27 0.23 -6.10
CA ASP A 66 -6.70 -0.99 -5.40
C ASP A 66 -6.43 -2.27 -6.21
N THR A 67 -5.44 -2.21 -7.10
CA THR A 67 -4.97 -3.30 -7.94
C THR A 67 -3.47 -3.45 -7.76
N ASN A 68 -2.96 -4.61 -8.16
CA ASN A 68 -1.52 -4.80 -8.29
C ASN A 68 -0.94 -3.98 -9.46
N VAL A 69 0.37 -4.07 -9.66
CA VAL A 69 1.12 -3.34 -10.70
C VAL A 69 0.67 -3.69 -12.13
N ASP A 70 0.10 -4.88 -12.32
CA ASP A 70 -0.45 -5.36 -13.59
C ASP A 70 -1.94 -5.02 -13.77
N GLY A 71 -2.55 -4.36 -12.78
CA GLY A 71 -3.97 -3.99 -12.78
C GLY A 71 -4.93 -5.10 -12.36
N GLN A 72 -4.44 -6.20 -11.80
CA GLN A 72 -5.27 -7.31 -11.34
C GLN A 72 -5.77 -7.09 -9.91
N GLU A 73 -6.99 -7.56 -9.63
CA GLU A 73 -7.59 -7.53 -8.30
C GLU A 73 -7.22 -8.80 -7.52
N ASP A 74 -6.09 -8.78 -6.82
CA ASP A 74 -5.62 -9.88 -5.96
C ASP A 74 -5.75 -9.57 -4.45
N GLY A 75 -6.33 -8.41 -4.12
CA GLY A 75 -6.42 -7.89 -2.76
C GLY A 75 -5.16 -7.13 -2.30
N SER A 76 -4.23 -6.84 -3.21
CA SER A 76 -3.15 -5.88 -2.99
C SER A 76 -3.53 -4.47 -3.44
N SER A 77 -2.74 -3.48 -3.03
CA SER A 77 -2.90 -2.10 -3.46
C SER A 77 -1.53 -1.51 -3.78
N THR A 78 -1.45 -0.75 -4.86
CA THR A 78 -0.20 -0.19 -5.39
C THR A 78 -0.17 1.32 -5.19
N VAL A 79 0.98 1.86 -4.82
CA VAL A 79 1.21 3.31 -4.69
C VAL A 79 2.35 3.73 -5.61
N GLY A 80 2.18 4.83 -6.32
CA GLY A 80 3.21 5.32 -7.24
C GLY A 80 2.85 6.64 -7.90
N PHE A 81 3.47 6.93 -9.04
CA PHE A 81 3.37 8.22 -9.75
C PHE A 81 2.64 8.11 -11.11
N GLY A 82 1.92 7.02 -11.34
CA GLY A 82 1.25 6.72 -12.61
C GLY A 82 2.16 6.90 -13.83
N LYS A 83 1.70 7.67 -14.83
CA LYS A 83 2.46 7.95 -16.06
C LYS A 83 3.77 8.72 -15.82
N LYS A 84 4.00 9.29 -14.64
CA LYS A 84 5.20 10.06 -14.27
C LYS A 84 6.19 9.25 -13.42
N ALA A 85 5.98 7.94 -13.25
CA ALA A 85 6.89 7.05 -12.50
C ALA A 85 8.33 7.08 -13.01
N TYR A 86 8.55 7.23 -14.32
CA TYR A 86 9.91 7.34 -14.87
C TYR A 86 10.67 8.58 -14.35
N ILE A 87 9.97 9.70 -14.10
CA ILE A 87 10.58 10.91 -13.52
C ILE A 87 10.96 10.65 -12.07
N ALA A 88 10.06 10.04 -11.31
CA ALA A 88 10.34 9.66 -9.93
C ALA A 88 11.57 8.74 -9.84
N ARG A 89 11.68 7.76 -10.74
CA ARG A 89 12.86 6.87 -10.84
C ARG A 89 14.15 7.65 -11.09
N PHE A 90 14.16 8.57 -12.05
CA PHE A 90 15.36 9.38 -12.34
C PHE A 90 15.77 10.26 -11.16
N LEU A 91 14.81 10.81 -10.41
CA LEU A 91 15.10 11.56 -9.20
C LEU A 91 15.57 10.65 -8.07
N ASN A 92 14.98 9.46 -7.93
CA ASN A 92 15.30 8.51 -6.86
C ASN A 92 16.69 7.92 -7.06
N ASP A 93 16.96 7.34 -8.23
CA ASP A 93 18.16 6.54 -8.54
C ASP A 93 19.28 7.38 -9.16
N GLY A 94 18.97 8.61 -9.56
CA GLY A 94 19.88 9.47 -10.30
C GLY A 94 19.99 9.11 -11.77
N THR A 95 20.82 9.87 -12.47
CA THR A 95 21.22 9.65 -13.86
C THR A 95 22.70 10.00 -14.02
N VAL A 96 23.28 9.80 -15.20
CA VAL A 96 24.68 10.16 -15.49
C VAL A 96 25.02 11.61 -15.10
N LYS A 97 24.05 12.55 -15.17
CA LYS A 97 24.25 13.98 -14.89
C LYS A 97 23.55 14.49 -13.63
N MET A 98 22.90 13.62 -12.87
CA MET A 98 22.08 14.02 -11.71
C MET A 98 22.27 13.01 -10.58
N PRO A 99 22.68 13.43 -9.38
CA PRO A 99 22.83 12.52 -8.25
C PRO A 99 21.47 11.95 -7.79
N ALA A 100 21.51 10.73 -7.27
CA ALA A 100 20.38 10.06 -6.66
C ALA A 100 19.92 10.81 -5.39
N THR A 101 18.61 10.84 -5.15
CA THR A 101 18.04 11.42 -3.92
C THR A 101 17.50 10.36 -2.95
N HIS A 102 17.23 9.14 -3.44
CA HIS A 102 16.64 8.04 -2.68
C HIS A 102 15.35 8.39 -1.94
N PHE A 103 14.62 9.44 -2.38
CA PHE A 103 13.47 9.95 -1.66
C PHE A 103 12.32 8.94 -1.58
N VAL A 104 12.12 8.11 -2.62
CA VAL A 104 11.10 7.06 -2.61
C VAL A 104 11.51 5.95 -1.67
N ASP A 105 12.74 5.46 -1.77
CA ASP A 105 13.25 4.37 -0.94
C ASP A 105 13.20 4.72 0.55
N ASN A 106 13.67 5.92 0.89
CA ASN A 106 13.64 6.43 2.26
C ASN A 106 12.21 6.57 2.76
N THR A 107 11.31 7.17 1.97
CA THR A 107 9.90 7.34 2.37
C THR A 107 9.19 6.01 2.58
N VAL A 108 9.40 5.04 1.68
CA VAL A 108 8.84 3.69 1.80
C VAL A 108 9.38 3.02 3.07
N ASN A 109 10.68 3.11 3.33
CA ASN A 109 11.29 2.50 4.51
C ASN A 109 10.80 3.12 5.82
N GLU A 110 10.74 4.45 5.89
CA GLU A 110 10.26 5.21 7.05
C GLU A 110 8.77 4.98 7.31
N SER A 111 7.97 4.80 6.26
CA SER A 111 6.51 4.62 6.38
C SER A 111 6.09 3.19 6.75
N LYS A 112 7.01 2.20 6.78
CA LYS A 112 6.67 0.78 7.00
C LYS A 112 5.80 0.57 8.25
N THR A 113 6.18 1.20 9.35
CA THR A 113 5.47 1.05 10.62
C THR A 113 4.08 1.67 10.56
N GLU A 114 3.95 2.87 10.00
CA GLU A 114 2.66 3.56 9.89
C GLU A 114 1.69 2.81 8.97
N VAL A 115 2.19 2.31 7.84
CA VAL A 115 1.44 1.47 6.91
C VAL A 115 0.96 0.19 7.60
N LEU A 116 1.84 -0.48 8.35
CA LEU A 116 1.49 -1.70 9.08
C LEU A 116 0.42 -1.42 10.16
N LEU A 117 0.53 -0.30 10.88
CA LEU A 117 -0.44 0.11 11.88
C LEU A 117 -1.81 0.42 11.25
N ALA A 118 -1.83 1.10 10.10
CA ALA A 118 -3.06 1.37 9.36
C ALA A 118 -3.73 0.08 8.86
N ASN A 119 -2.95 -0.84 8.27
CA ASN A 119 -3.43 -2.16 7.86
C ASN A 119 -4.01 -2.93 9.06
N LYS A 120 -3.30 -2.92 10.20
CA LYS A 120 -3.73 -3.59 11.42
C LYS A 120 -5.03 -3.00 11.96
N ALA A 121 -5.16 -1.67 12.00
CA ALA A 121 -6.35 -1.01 12.49
C ALA A 121 -7.58 -1.40 11.66
N GLU A 122 -7.44 -1.46 10.33
CA GLU A 122 -8.53 -1.87 9.45
C GLU A 122 -8.85 -3.36 9.55
N TYR A 123 -7.81 -4.21 9.67
CA TYR A 123 -7.98 -5.63 9.95
C TYR A 123 -8.75 -5.87 11.25
N ASP A 124 -8.36 -5.19 12.34
CA ASP A 124 -8.99 -5.34 13.64
C ASP A 124 -10.46 -4.89 13.60
N LYS A 125 -10.80 -3.82 12.86
CA LYS A 125 -12.21 -3.41 12.64
C LYS A 125 -13.01 -4.49 11.91
N ILE A 126 -12.47 -5.03 10.82
CA ILE A 126 -13.17 -6.00 9.97
C ILE A 126 -13.34 -7.35 10.68
N MET A 127 -12.31 -7.80 11.40
CA MET A 127 -12.25 -9.15 11.95
C MET A 127 -12.71 -9.23 13.41
N ARG A 128 -12.63 -8.12 14.17
CA ARG A 128 -12.98 -8.07 15.60
C ARG A 128 -14.14 -7.12 15.93
N GLY A 129 -14.50 -6.21 15.03
CA GLY A 129 -15.62 -5.27 15.19
C GLY A 129 -17.02 -5.86 14.99
N GLY A 130 -17.14 -7.18 14.86
CA GLY A 130 -18.41 -7.93 14.88
C GLY A 130 -18.79 -8.44 16.27
N LYS A 131 -18.42 -7.71 17.33
CA LYS A 131 -18.87 -7.92 18.71
C LYS A 131 -19.50 -6.66 19.25
#